data_AF-A0A1S1Y6F9-F1
#
_entry.id   AF-A0A1S1Y6F9-F1
#
_cell.length_a   1.000
_cell.length_b   1.000
_cell.length_c   1.000
_cell.angle_alpha   90.00
_cell.angle_beta   90.00
_cell.angle_gamma   90.00
#
_symmetry.space_group_name_H-M   'P 1'
#
loop_
_entity.id
_entity.type
_entity.pdbx_description
1 polymer ?
#
loop_
_entity_poly.entity_id
_entity_poly.type
_entity_poly.pdbx_seq_one_letter_code
_entity_poly.pdbx_strand_id
1 'polypeptide(L)'
;MLYWEPGVPVAVVEVKDNNHTVSHGLQQALGYAEILQVPSAFSSNGDAFAAYNKVPAPNEDIETEFTLDAFLPPDQLWQRYKQFRGITDQNEKLVIQSRGFRFLEWGEVSAAPPFIGHEVPIAKLTLVAC
;
A
#
# COMPACT_ATOMS: atom_id res chain seq x y z
N MET A 1 -2.29 -5.37 -0.11
CA MET A 1 -1.79 -4.44 -1.14
C MET A 1 -2.57 -3.14 -1.16
N LEU A 2 -1.95 -1.98 -1.39
CA LEU A 2 -2.61 -0.67 -1.52
C LEU A 2 -2.45 -0.12 -2.95
N TYR A 3 -3.55 0.40 -3.51
CA TYR A 3 -3.64 0.89 -4.89
C TYR A 3 -4.11 2.33 -4.96
N TRP A 4 -3.43 3.20 -5.70
CA TRP A 4 -3.90 4.59 -5.94
C TRP A 4 -5.05 4.65 -6.95
N GLU A 5 -4.94 3.82 -7.99
CA GLU A 5 -5.94 3.55 -9.01
C GLU A 5 -5.89 2.05 -9.31
N PRO A 6 -6.96 1.45 -9.88
CA PRO A 6 -6.92 0.06 -10.34
C PRO A 6 -5.70 -0.22 -11.21
N GLY A 7 -4.89 -1.22 -10.85
CA GLY A 7 -3.66 -1.56 -11.57
C GLY A 7 -2.43 -0.69 -11.26
N VAL A 8 -2.54 0.25 -10.31
CA VAL A 8 -1.43 1.09 -9.84
C VAL A 8 -1.14 0.80 -8.36
N PRO A 9 -0.40 -0.28 -8.05
CA PRO A 9 0.02 -0.55 -6.67
C PRO A 9 1.01 0.53 -6.23
N VAL A 10 0.82 1.03 -5.01
CA VAL A 10 1.68 2.07 -4.42
C VAL A 10 2.37 1.62 -3.14
N ALA A 11 1.84 0.58 -2.48
CA ALA A 11 2.47 -0.01 -1.31
C ALA A 11 2.03 -1.46 -1.07
N VAL A 12 2.85 -2.20 -0.30
CA VAL A 12 2.55 -3.54 0.21
C VAL A 12 2.20 -3.44 1.69
N VAL A 13 1.21 -4.23 2.13
CA VAL A 13 0.88 -4.40 3.56
C VAL A 13 0.81 -5.90 3.82
N GLU A 14 1.59 -6.38 4.79
CA GLU A 14 1.52 -7.73 5.36
C GLU A 14 0.78 -7.67 6.70
N VAL A 15 -0.17 -8.57 6.91
CA VAL A 15 -0.95 -8.63 8.16
C VAL A 15 -0.69 -9.96 8.85
N LYS A 16 -0.38 -9.89 10.15
CA LYS A 16 -0.25 -11.05 11.05
C LYS A 16 -1.28 -10.96 12.16
N ASP A 17 -1.52 -12.08 12.84
CA ASP A 17 -2.23 -12.05 14.12
C ASP A 17 -1.36 -11.42 15.22
N ASN A 18 -2.01 -11.02 16.32
CA ASN A 18 -1.40 -10.26 17.41
C ASN A 18 -0.39 -11.04 18.28
N ASN A 19 -0.16 -12.34 18.04
CA ASN A 19 0.92 -13.07 18.72
C ASN A 19 2.30 -12.80 18.12
N HIS A 20 2.35 -12.02 17.04
CA HIS A 20 3.58 -11.60 16.39
C HIS A 20 3.95 -10.16 16.73
N THR A 21 5.24 -9.84 16.65
CA THR A 21 5.67 -8.44 16.73
C THR A 21 5.13 -7.65 15.53
N VAL A 22 4.93 -6.34 15.73
CA VAL A 22 4.45 -5.42 14.69
C VAL A 22 5.29 -5.50 13.41
N SER A 23 6.61 -5.66 13.56
CA SER A 23 7.58 -5.76 12.47
C SER A 23 7.76 -7.17 11.86
N HIS A 24 7.11 -8.20 12.39
CA HIS A 24 7.36 -9.59 11.98
C HIS A 24 7.12 -9.84 10.48
N GLY A 25 6.08 -9.22 9.90
CA GLY A 25 5.75 -9.31 8.49
C GLY A 25 6.58 -8.40 7.57
N LEU A 26 7.43 -7.53 8.11
CA LEU A 26 8.06 -6.46 7.33
C LEU A 26 9.00 -7.00 6.25
N GLN A 27 9.77 -8.05 6.54
CA GLN A 27 10.66 -8.66 5.56
C GLN A 27 9.90 -9.31 4.39
N GLN A 28 8.71 -9.87 4.65
CA GLN A 28 7.84 -10.41 3.60
C GLN A 28 7.25 -9.28 2.75
N ALA A 29 6.78 -8.21 3.41
CA ALA A 29 6.29 -7.02 2.72
C ALA A 29 7.36 -6.38 1.83
N LEU A 30 8.61 -6.29 2.30
CA LEU A 30 9.76 -5.81 1.53
C LEU A 30 10.05 -6.67 0.29
N GLY A 31 9.97 -8.00 0.43
CA GLY A 31 10.15 -8.91 -0.69
C GLY A 31 9.15 -8.65 -1.83
N TYR A 32 7.88 -8.49 -1.49
CA TYR A 32 6.86 -8.12 -2.48
C TYR A 32 7.01 -6.70 -3.01
N ALA A 33 7.43 -5.75 -2.16
CA ALA A 33 7.63 -4.36 -2.56
C ALA A 33 8.73 -4.24 -3.63
N GLU A 34 9.78 -5.05 -3.51
CA GLU A 34 10.84 -5.14 -4.52
C GLU A 34 10.32 -5.75 -5.83
N ILE A 35 9.54 -6.84 -5.77
CA ILE A 35 8.94 -7.45 -6.98
C ILE A 35 8.02 -6.47 -7.70
N LEU A 36 7.18 -5.76 -6.96
CA LEU A 36 6.19 -4.84 -7.51
C LEU A 36 6.76 -3.45 -7.83
N GLN A 37 8.02 -3.20 -7.45
CA GLN A 37 8.70 -1.93 -7.63
C GLN A 37 7.87 -0.77 -7.04
N VAL A 38 7.54 -0.89 -5.75
CA VAL A 38 6.87 0.14 -4.96
C VAL A 38 7.74 0.57 -3.77
N PRO A 39 7.72 1.84 -3.36
CA PRO A 39 8.66 2.35 -2.36
C PRO A 39 8.24 2.14 -0.90
N SER A 40 6.98 1.78 -0.65
CA SER A 40 6.44 1.67 0.71
C SER A 40 6.00 0.23 1.02
N ALA A 41 6.46 -0.28 2.14
CA ALA A 41 6.10 -1.59 2.67
C ALA A 41 5.67 -1.45 4.13
N PHE A 42 4.63 -2.17 4.53
CA PHE A 42 4.07 -2.14 5.87
C PHE A 42 3.86 -3.55 6.42
N SER A 43 3.97 -3.69 7.73
CA SER A 43 3.55 -4.85 8.50
C SER A 43 2.64 -4.40 9.63
N SER A 44 1.59 -5.16 9.93
CA SER A 44 0.75 -4.95 11.09
C SER A 44 0.39 -6.27 11.76
N ASN A 45 0.29 -6.25 13.08
CA ASN A 45 -0.24 -7.35 13.90
C ASN A 45 -1.64 -7.04 14.48
N GLY A 46 -2.23 -5.90 14.10
CA GLY A 46 -3.50 -5.41 14.65
C GLY A 46 -3.39 -4.39 15.79
N ASP A 47 -2.18 -4.13 16.34
CA ASP A 47 -1.97 -3.13 17.40
C ASP A 47 -1.31 -1.84 16.88
N ALA A 48 -0.42 -1.98 15.90
CA ALA A 48 0.34 -0.89 15.29
C ALA A 48 0.79 -1.27 13.87
N PHE A 49 1.54 -0.38 13.22
CA PHE A 49 2.21 -0.60 11.95
C PHE A 49 3.72 -0.42 12.09
N ALA A 50 4.48 -1.32 11.48
CA ALA A 50 5.88 -1.12 11.13
C ALA A 50 5.94 -0.78 9.65
N ALA A 51 6.74 0.21 9.28
CA ALA A 51 6.83 0.72 7.93
C ALA A 51 8.27 0.81 7.45
N TYR A 52 8.47 0.60 6.16
CA TYR A 52 9.70 0.88 5.44
C TYR A 52 9.44 1.84 4.29
N ASN A 53 10.27 2.87 4.15
CA ASN A 53 10.25 3.83 3.04
C ASN A 53 11.58 3.81 2.27
N LYS A 54 11.53 3.45 0.98
CA LYS A 54 12.69 3.44 0.08
C LYS A 54 13.13 4.84 -0.38
N VAL A 55 12.28 5.85 -0.18
CA VAL A 55 12.54 7.25 -0.56
C VAL A 55 12.26 8.19 0.62
N PRO A 56 12.99 8.05 1.75
CA PRO A 56 12.81 8.94 2.89
C PRO A 56 13.15 10.38 2.50
N ALA A 57 12.35 11.33 2.99
CA ALA A 57 12.71 12.74 2.95
C ALA A 57 13.96 13.00 3.82
N PRO A 58 14.67 14.12 3.62
CA PRO A 58 15.73 14.52 4.55
C PRO A 58 15.18 14.61 5.97
N ASN A 59 15.78 13.86 6.90
CA ASN A 59 15.37 13.70 8.30
C ASN A 59 14.13 12.82 8.55
N GLU A 60 13.72 12.02 7.57
CA GLU A 60 12.76 10.93 7.77
C GLU A 60 13.50 9.61 7.98
N ASP A 61 13.06 8.81 8.94
CA ASP A 61 13.60 7.48 9.16
C ASP A 61 13.17 6.52 8.04
N ILE A 62 14.08 5.63 7.64
CA ILE A 62 13.80 4.58 6.65
C ILE A 62 12.78 3.59 7.20
N GLU A 63 12.90 3.25 8.49
CA GLU A 63 12.01 2.34 9.20
C GLU A 63 11.39 3.04 10.40
N THR A 64 10.08 2.91 10.53
CA THR A 64 9.31 3.53 11.63
C THR A 64 8.25 2.59 12.15
N GLU A 65 7.88 2.76 13.43
CA GLU A 65 6.71 2.13 14.02
C GLU A 65 5.75 3.22 14.48
N PHE A 66 4.46 3.07 14.16
CA PHE A 66 3.43 4.04 14.49
C PHE A 66 2.08 3.36 14.76
N THR A 67 1.21 4.06 15.47
CA THR A 67 -0.13 3.57 15.86
C THR A 67 -1.07 3.44 14.66
N LEU A 68 -2.15 2.67 14.80
CA LEU A 68 -3.09 2.44 13.69
C LEU A 68 -3.72 3.73 13.13
N ASP A 69 -3.99 4.70 14.00
CA ASP A 69 -4.55 6.01 13.66
C ASP A 69 -3.53 6.97 13.04
N ALA A 70 -2.23 6.67 13.16
CA ALA A 70 -1.15 7.40 12.53
C ALA A 70 -0.79 6.86 11.14
N PHE A 71 -1.64 5.99 10.56
CA PHE A 71 -1.42 5.47 9.21
C PHE A 71 -1.32 6.61 8.18
N LEU A 72 -0.38 6.45 7.25
CA LEU A 72 -0.03 7.49 6.30
C LEU A 72 -1.23 7.90 5.42
N PRO A 73 -1.46 9.22 5.23
CA PRO A 73 -2.48 9.70 4.30
C PRO A 73 -2.23 9.20 2.87
N PRO A 74 -3.27 8.89 2.07
CA PRO A 74 -3.12 8.40 0.70
C PRO A 74 -2.25 9.30 -0.19
N ASP A 75 -2.35 10.62 -0.05
CA ASP A 75 -1.57 11.56 -0.85
C ASP A 75 -0.07 11.45 -0.56
N GLN A 76 0.33 11.16 0.69
CA GLN A 76 1.75 10.96 1.02
C GLN A 76 2.30 9.68 0.40
N LEU A 77 1.51 8.59 0.41
CA LEU A 77 1.87 7.35 -0.28
C LEU A 77 2.04 7.57 -1.79
N TRP A 78 1.17 8.38 -2.40
CA TRP A 78 1.29 8.74 -3.80
C TRP A 78 2.55 9.57 -4.08
N GLN A 79 2.88 10.55 -3.24
CA GLN A 79 4.10 11.34 -3.40
C GLN A 79 5.36 10.48 -3.31
N ARG A 80 5.43 9.55 -2.35
CA ARG A 80 6.53 8.57 -2.27
C ARG A 80 6.63 7.75 -3.56
N TYR A 81 5.50 7.26 -4.08
CA TYR A 81 5.46 6.54 -5.34
C TYR A 81 5.98 7.38 -6.52
N LYS A 82 5.51 8.63 -6.66
CA LYS A 82 5.96 9.55 -7.72
C LYS A 82 7.46 9.82 -7.64
N GLN A 83 7.98 10.07 -6.43
CA GLN A 83 9.41 10.29 -6.20
C GLN A 83 10.23 9.05 -6.60
N PHE A 84 9.80 7.85 -6.18
CA PHE A 84 10.47 6.60 -6.54
C PHE A 84 10.49 6.32 -8.04
N ARG A 85 9.41 6.66 -8.75
CA ARG A 85 9.28 6.46 -10.20
C ARG A 85 9.83 7.62 -11.05
N GLY A 86 10.24 8.72 -10.44
CA GLY A 86 10.63 9.94 -11.16
C GLY A 86 9.49 10.58 -11.95
N ILE A 87 8.24 10.43 -11.49
CA ILE A 87 7.05 11.00 -12.14
C ILE A 87 6.94 12.47 -11.74
N THR A 88 7.09 13.37 -12.72
CA THR A 88 6.78 14.78 -12.56
C THR A 88 5.27 15.01 -12.71
N ASP A 89 4.74 16.08 -12.11
CA ASP A 89 3.29 16.38 -12.11
C ASP A 89 2.70 16.52 -13.53
N GLN A 90 3.51 16.90 -14.52
CA GLN A 90 3.10 16.98 -15.93
C GLN A 90 2.83 15.61 -16.57
N ASN A 91 3.43 14.54 -16.03
CA ASN A 91 3.36 13.18 -16.57
C ASN A 91 2.38 12.27 -15.80
N GLU A 92 1.72 12.79 -14.76
CA GLU A 92 0.83 12.01 -13.88
C GLU A 92 -0.34 11.36 -14.64
N LYS A 93 -0.98 12.10 -15.55
CA LYS A 93 -2.10 11.58 -16.36
C LYS A 93 -1.68 10.46 -17.31
N LEU A 94 -0.44 10.45 -17.79
CA LEU A 94 0.06 9.43 -18.71
C LEU A 94 0.27 8.08 -18.02
N VAL A 95 0.70 8.10 -16.75
CA VAL A 95 0.90 6.90 -15.93
C VAL A 95 -0.44 6.20 -15.65
N ILE A 96 -1.48 6.98 -15.39
CA ILE A 96 -2.84 6.48 -15.14
C ILE A 96 -3.47 5.96 -16.44
N GLN A 97 -3.38 6.71 -17.54
CA GLN A 97 -3.97 6.33 -18.83
C GLN A 97 -3.30 5.11 -19.48
N SER A 98 -1.98 4.96 -19.37
CA SER A 98 -1.25 3.81 -19.94
C SER A 98 -1.63 2.47 -19.28
N ARG A 99 -2.23 2.50 -18.09
CA ARG A 99 -2.60 1.31 -17.31
C ARG A 99 -4.09 1.00 -17.33
N GLY A 100 -4.85 1.68 -18.20
CA GLY A 100 -6.21 1.30 -18.56
C GLY A 100 -6.25 -0.06 -19.27
N PHE A 101 -6.04 -1.14 -18.52
CA PHE A 101 -6.47 -2.46 -18.95
C PHE A 101 -7.99 -2.38 -19.12
N ARG A 102 -8.43 -2.45 -20.38
CA ARG A 102 -9.82 -2.69 -20.73
C ARG A 102 -10.21 -4.01 -20.07
N PHE A 103 -10.93 -3.94 -18.95
CA PHE A 103 -11.58 -5.09 -18.34
C PHE A 103 -12.40 -5.76 -19.45
N LEU A 104 -11.99 -6.96 -19.87
CA LEU A 104 -12.91 -7.88 -20.50
C LEU A 104 -13.88 -8.27 -19.38
N GLU A 105 -15.18 -8.09 -19.60
CA GLU A 105 -16.22 -8.49 -18.66
C GLU A 105 -16.09 -10.00 -18.38
N TRP A 106 -15.58 -10.34 -17.19
CA TRP A 106 -15.67 -11.69 -16.66
C TRP A 106 -16.88 -11.71 -15.73
N GLY A 107 -17.84 -12.56 -16.08
CA GLY A 107 -19.11 -12.72 -15.38
C GLY A 107 -18.98 -13.07 -13.90
N GLU A 108 -20.06 -12.76 -13.20
CA GLU A 108 -20.41 -13.06 -11.82
C GLU A 108 -19.52 -14.11 -11.12
N VAL A 109 -18.69 -13.65 -10.17
CA VAL A 109 -18.16 -14.50 -9.10
C VAL A 109 -18.60 -13.97 -7.74
N SER A 110 -19.62 -14.68 -7.25
CA SER A 110 -20.09 -14.86 -5.87
C SER A 110 -19.24 -14.26 -4.73
N ALA A 111 -19.88 -13.34 -4.00
CA ALA A 111 -19.73 -12.93 -2.60
C ALA A 111 -18.48 -13.42 -1.81
N ALA A 112 -17.64 -12.45 -1.43
CA ALA A 112 -16.70 -12.58 -0.32
C ALA A 112 -17.44 -12.59 1.04
N PRO A 113 -16.94 -13.28 2.08
CA PRO A 113 -17.58 -13.37 3.39
C PRO A 113 -17.60 -12.01 4.13
N PRO A 114 -18.52 -11.83 5.10
CA PRO A 114 -18.69 -10.56 5.80
C PRO A 114 -17.49 -10.30 6.72
N PHE A 115 -16.71 -9.25 6.43
CA PHE A 115 -15.69 -8.75 7.34
C PHE A 115 -16.35 -8.00 8.50
N ILE A 116 -16.12 -8.48 9.72
CA ILE A 116 -16.34 -7.73 10.97
C ILE A 116 -14.99 -7.06 11.29
N GLY A 117 -14.86 -5.80 10.93
CA GLY A 117 -13.69 -4.98 11.22
C GLY A 117 -14.00 -3.55 10.79
N HIS A 118 -13.73 -2.59 11.67
CA HIS A 118 -14.03 -1.17 11.44
C HIS A 118 -13.50 -0.71 10.08
N GLU A 119 -14.39 -0.19 9.23
CA GLU A 119 -14.02 0.50 7.99
C GLU A 119 -13.12 1.68 8.35
N VAL A 120 -11.83 1.55 8.09
CA VAL A 120 -10.93 2.70 8.04
C VAL A 120 -11.25 3.40 6.72
N PRO A 121 -11.72 4.66 6.71
CA PRO A 121 -12.10 5.34 5.48
C PRO A 121 -10.84 5.77 4.72
N ILE A 122 -10.15 4.80 4.10
CA ILE A 122 -9.05 5.06 3.18
C ILE A 122 -9.68 5.33 1.82
N ALA A 123 -10.30 6.52 1.66
CA ALA A 123 -11.15 6.88 0.51
C ALA A 123 -10.48 6.85 -0.89
N LYS A 124 -9.24 6.35 -1.00
CA LYS A 124 -8.52 6.18 -2.28
C LYS A 124 -7.65 4.93 -2.39
N LEU A 125 -7.56 4.07 -1.36
CA LEU A 125 -6.71 2.88 -1.43
C LEU A 125 -7.54 1.62 -1.20
N THR A 126 -7.60 0.77 -2.23
CA THR A 126 -8.20 -0.57 -2.09
C THR A 126 -7.20 -1.48 -1.39
N LEU A 127 -7.58 -2.10 -0.28
CA LEU A 127 -6.82 -3.18 0.34
C LEU A 127 -7.23 -4.50 -0.31
N VAL A 128 -6.31 -5.15 -1.03
CA VAL A 128 -6.48 -6.55 -1.43
C VAL A 128 -5.61 -7.40 -0.49
N ALA A 129 -6.24 -8.24 0.31
CA ALA A 129 -5.59 -9.31 1.05
C ALA A 129 -5.52 -10.55 0.14
N CYS A 130 -4.35 -11.20 0.08
CA CYS A 130 -4.20 -12.50 -0.56
C CYS A 130 -4.74 -13.61 0.35
#